data_AF-A0A8X8DKZ4-F1
#
_entry.id   AF-A0A8X8DKZ4-F1
#
_cell.length_a   1.000
_cell.length_b   1.000
_cell.length_c   1.000
_cell.angle_alpha   90.00
_cell.angle_beta   90.00
_cell.angle_gamma   90.00
#
_symmetry.space_group_name_H-M   'P 1'
#
loop_
_entity.id
_entity.type
_entity.pdbx_description
1 polymer ?
#
loop_
_entity_poly.entity_id
_entity_poly.type
_entity_poly.pdbx_seq_one_letter_code
_entity_poly.pdbx_strand_id
1 'polypeptide(L)'
;MQDTSILGAESHPLHLHGFNFFVVGQGFGNFDPKKDPANFNLVDPLERNNVGVPSVGWVAVQFLADNSGVWFMHCYVELHMSWGLMMAWVVLDGKLSNHKLLPLPADLPNGLADAFIDKNPNRSGHGYGFVRFNEKQNI
;
A
#
# COMPACT_ATOMS: atom_id res chain seq x y z
N MET A 1 17.24 20.93 -14.74
CA MET A 1 17.07 20.53 -13.32
C MET A 1 17.06 19.00 -13.36
N GLN A 2 17.91 18.35 -12.57
CA GLN A 2 18.57 17.05 -12.82
C GLN A 2 17.68 15.91 -13.36
N ASP A 3 18.03 15.46 -14.57
CA ASP A 3 17.65 14.17 -15.16
C ASP A 3 18.51 13.03 -14.58
N THR A 4 17.86 11.92 -14.22
CA THR A 4 18.46 10.59 -14.02
C THR A 4 17.69 9.53 -14.81
N SER A 5 17.33 9.86 -16.04
CA SER A 5 16.75 8.91 -17.01
C SER A 5 17.86 8.07 -17.65
N ILE A 6 18.39 7.10 -16.90
CA ILE A 6 19.13 5.99 -17.50
C ILE A 6 18.94 4.74 -16.63
N LEU A 7 18.32 3.71 -17.23
CA LEU A 7 18.18 2.28 -16.84
C LEU A 7 16.80 1.79 -16.34
N GLY A 8 16.02 1.24 -17.28
CA GLY A 8 15.33 -0.02 -17.07
C GLY A 8 13.83 0.04 -16.81
N ALA A 9 13.06 -0.60 -17.67
CA ALA A 9 11.81 -1.20 -17.25
C ALA A 9 12.14 -2.14 -16.06
N GLU A 10 11.77 -1.76 -14.83
CA GLU A 10 12.18 -2.43 -13.61
C GLU A 10 11.00 -3.06 -12.85
N SER A 11 11.22 -4.24 -12.30
CA SER A 11 10.24 -4.91 -11.44
C SER A 11 10.39 -4.38 -10.02
N HIS A 12 9.28 -3.92 -9.43
CA HIS A 12 9.29 -3.39 -8.06
C HIS A 12 8.54 -4.33 -7.10
N PRO A 13 9.23 -5.05 -6.20
CA PRO A 13 8.58 -5.82 -5.15
C PRO A 13 7.97 -4.87 -4.13
N LEU A 14 6.66 -4.86 -3.99
CA LEU A 14 5.94 -4.02 -3.05
C LEU A 14 5.49 -4.83 -1.85
N HIS A 15 5.83 -4.33 -0.67
CA HIS A 15 5.44 -4.90 0.61
C HIS A 15 4.48 -3.96 1.34
N LEU A 16 3.43 -4.52 1.96
CA LEU A 16 2.51 -3.80 2.84
C LEU A 16 2.66 -4.34 4.26
N HIS A 17 2.94 -3.44 5.20
CA HIS A 17 2.97 -3.75 6.62
C HIS A 17 1.55 -3.97 7.15
N GLY A 18 1.41 -4.76 8.22
CA GLY A 18 0.15 -4.91 8.96
C GLY A 18 -0.94 -5.74 8.26
N PHE A 19 -0.76 -6.08 6.98
CA PHE A 19 -1.75 -6.81 6.17
C PHE A 19 -1.09 -7.84 5.26
N ASN A 20 -1.79 -8.96 5.07
CA ASN A 20 -1.74 -9.67 3.81
C ASN A 20 -2.76 -9.06 2.85
N PHE A 21 -2.56 -9.29 1.56
CA PHE A 21 -3.44 -8.87 0.49
C PHE A 21 -3.57 -9.97 -0.56
N PHE A 22 -4.71 -9.97 -1.25
CA PHE A 22 -4.99 -10.82 -2.38
C PHE A 22 -4.52 -10.16 -3.67
N VAL A 23 -3.69 -10.83 -4.45
CA VAL A 23 -3.33 -10.38 -5.80
C VAL A 23 -4.44 -10.83 -6.75
N VAL A 24 -5.29 -9.89 -7.15
CA VAL A 24 -6.48 -10.18 -7.98
C VAL A 24 -6.20 -10.01 -9.47
N GLY A 25 -5.14 -9.30 -9.85
CA GLY A 25 -4.76 -9.11 -11.25
C GLY A 25 -3.35 -8.57 -11.39
N GLN A 26 -2.73 -8.85 -12.53
CA GLN A 26 -1.42 -8.35 -12.91
C GLN A 26 -1.31 -8.31 -14.42
N GLY A 27 -0.61 -7.31 -14.97
CA GLY A 27 -0.45 -7.17 -16.41
C GLY A 27 0.74 -6.30 -16.79
N PHE A 28 0.98 -6.19 -18.09
CA PHE A 28 1.99 -5.32 -18.68
C PHE A 28 1.33 -4.09 -19.31
N GLY A 29 2.12 -3.03 -19.50
CA GLY A 29 1.65 -1.75 -19.99
C GLY A 29 0.81 -1.00 -18.95
N ASN A 30 0.02 -0.06 -19.44
CA ASN A 30 -0.81 0.79 -18.59
C ASN A 30 -2.12 0.09 -18.23
N PHE A 31 -2.46 0.05 -16.94
CA PHE A 31 -3.76 -0.43 -16.46
C PHE A 31 -4.92 0.33 -17.10
N ASP A 32 -5.85 -0.41 -17.71
CA ASP A 32 -7.12 0.08 -18.26
C ASP A 32 -8.28 -0.27 -17.29
N PRO A 33 -8.80 0.72 -16.53
CA PRO A 33 -9.86 0.48 -15.55
C PRO A 33 -11.18 0.01 -16.17
N LYS A 34 -11.36 0.09 -17.49
CA LYS A 34 -12.56 -0.39 -18.19
C LYS A 34 -12.43 -1.83 -18.69
N LYS A 35 -11.22 -2.37 -18.80
CA LYS A 35 -10.96 -3.69 -19.40
C LYS A 35 -10.33 -4.67 -18.43
N ASP A 36 -9.28 -4.25 -17.73
CA ASP A 36 -8.50 -5.15 -16.88
C ASP A 36 -9.29 -5.76 -15.70
N PRO A 37 -10.21 -5.02 -15.03
CA PRO A 37 -11.01 -5.60 -13.94
C PRO A 37 -11.86 -6.80 -14.34
N ALA A 38 -12.22 -6.93 -15.64
CA ALA A 38 -13.00 -8.08 -16.12
C ALA A 38 -12.21 -9.40 -16.06
N ASN A 39 -10.87 -9.32 -15.95
CA ASN A 39 -9.98 -10.48 -15.88
C ASN A 39 -9.47 -10.74 -14.44
N PHE A 40 -10.00 -10.04 -13.43
CA PHE A 40 -9.55 -10.27 -12.06
C PHE A 40 -9.95 -11.66 -11.56
N ASN A 41 -9.02 -12.33 -10.90
CA ASN A 41 -9.35 -13.52 -10.11
C ASN A 41 -10.00 -13.07 -8.78
N LEU A 42 -11.31 -13.23 -8.71
CA LEU A 42 -12.12 -12.92 -7.52
C LEU A 42 -12.68 -14.18 -6.84
N VAL A 43 -12.22 -15.37 -7.24
CA VAL A 43 -12.69 -16.65 -6.71
C VAL A 43 -11.67 -17.22 -5.72
N ASP A 44 -10.41 -17.32 -6.14
CA ASP A 44 -9.33 -17.91 -5.35
C ASP A 44 -7.98 -17.17 -5.53
N PRO A 45 -7.95 -15.83 -5.35
CA PRO A 45 -6.72 -15.08 -5.52
C PRO A 45 -5.68 -15.45 -4.46
N LEU A 46 -4.42 -15.26 -4.83
CA LEU A 46 -3.28 -15.59 -4.00
C LEU A 46 -3.07 -14.53 -2.91
N GLU A 47 -3.15 -14.95 -1.65
CA GLU A 47 -2.88 -14.10 -0.49
C GLU A 47 -1.39 -14.03 -0.16
N ARG A 48 -0.81 -12.83 -0.11
CA ARG A 48 0.60 -12.56 0.22
C ARG A 48 0.75 -11.18 0.86
N ASN A 49 1.91 -10.88 1.45
CA ASN A 49 2.26 -9.54 1.96
C ASN A 49 3.27 -8.79 1.07
N ASN A 50 3.76 -9.44 0.00
CA ASN A 50 4.68 -8.88 -0.97
C ASN A 50 4.33 -9.39 -2.38
N VAL A 51 4.39 -8.51 -3.37
CA VAL A 51 4.18 -8.83 -4.78
C VAL A 51 5.13 -8.03 -5.68
N GLY A 52 5.73 -8.70 -6.65
CA GLY A 52 6.50 -8.05 -7.71
C GLY A 52 5.56 -7.38 -8.72
N VAL A 53 5.62 -6.05 -8.82
CA VAL A 53 5.03 -5.35 -9.96
C VAL A 53 5.90 -5.61 -11.18
N PRO A 54 5.35 -6.15 -12.29
CA PRO A 54 6.12 -6.35 -13.50
C PRO A 54 6.78 -5.07 -13.99
N SER A 55 7.96 -5.24 -14.58
CA SER A 55 8.63 -4.20 -15.35
C SER A 55 7.68 -3.66 -16.43
N VAL A 56 7.40 -2.35 -16.37
CA VAL A 56 6.41 -1.67 -17.24
C VAL A 56 5.07 -2.39 -17.19
N GLY A 57 4.51 -2.51 -15.99
CA GLY A 57 3.26 -3.20 -15.77
C GLY A 57 2.52 -2.72 -14.53
N TRP A 58 1.54 -3.50 -14.11
CA TRP A 58 0.66 -3.17 -13.00
C TRP A 58 0.30 -4.44 -12.22
N VAL A 59 -0.04 -4.22 -10.95
CA VAL A 59 -0.64 -5.23 -10.07
C VAL A 59 -1.86 -4.60 -9.42
N ALA A 60 -2.95 -5.36 -9.34
CA ALA A 60 -4.13 -5.03 -8.55
C ALA A 60 -4.15 -5.93 -7.31
N VAL A 61 -4.18 -5.30 -6.13
CA VAL A 61 -4.30 -5.98 -4.84
C VAL A 61 -5.60 -5.60 -4.15
N GLN A 62 -6.14 -6.51 -3.35
CA GLN A 62 -7.27 -6.25 -2.46
C GLN A 62 -6.92 -6.72 -1.05
N PHE A 63 -7.20 -5.90 -0.05
CA PHE A 63 -7.06 -6.26 1.36
C PHE A 63 -8.20 -5.63 2.16
N LEU A 64 -8.50 -6.24 3.30
CA LEU A 64 -9.43 -5.68 4.26
C LEU A 64 -8.64 -4.82 5.25
N ALA A 65 -8.98 -3.53 5.34
CA ALA A 65 -8.36 -2.61 6.28
C ALA A 65 -9.01 -2.73 7.67
N ASP A 66 -8.80 -3.87 8.36
CA ASP A 66 -9.35 -4.19 9.68
C ASP A 66 -8.32 -4.12 10.84
N ASN A 67 -7.07 -3.75 10.52
CA ASN A 67 -6.00 -3.57 11.49
C ASN A 67 -5.69 -2.06 11.65
N SER A 68 -6.17 -1.44 12.71
CA SER A 68 -6.01 0.00 12.95
C SER A 68 -4.55 0.38 13.22
N GLY A 69 -4.09 1.47 12.62
CA GLY A 69 -2.73 1.96 12.74
C GLY A 69 -2.20 2.66 11.50
N VAL A 70 -0.88 2.86 11.47
CA VAL A 70 -0.17 3.47 10.35
C VAL A 70 0.74 2.42 9.73
N TRP A 71 0.44 2.04 8.48
CA TRP A 71 1.07 0.91 7.82
C TRP A 71 1.78 1.32 6.55
N PHE A 72 3.10 1.12 6.50
CA PHE A 72 3.88 1.44 5.32
C PHE A 72 3.61 0.44 4.19
N MET A 73 3.42 0.96 2.98
CA MET A 73 3.60 0.23 1.75
C MET A 73 4.82 0.79 1.04
N HIS A 74 5.79 -0.05 0.69
CA HIS A 74 7.03 0.41 0.08
C HIS A 74 7.64 -0.63 -0.85
N CYS A 75 8.58 -0.18 -1.69
CA CYS A 75 9.44 -1.12 -2.40
C CYS A 75 10.34 -1.85 -1.39
N TYR A 76 10.42 -3.17 -1.51
CA TYR A 76 11.29 -3.99 -0.68
C TYR A 76 12.78 -3.74 -0.96
N VAL A 77 13.11 -3.16 -2.13
CA VAL A 77 14.47 -2.70 -2.43
C VAL A 77 14.75 -1.44 -1.61
N GLU A 78 15.62 -1.55 -0.61
CA GLU A 78 15.92 -0.48 0.35
C GLU A 78 16.35 0.84 -0.32
N LEU A 79 17.09 0.75 -1.43
CA LEU A 79 17.49 1.92 -2.21
C LEU A 79 16.28 2.68 -2.74
N HIS A 80 15.31 1.98 -3.33
CA HIS A 80 14.08 2.57 -3.86
C HIS A 80 13.19 3.13 -2.74
N MET A 81 13.14 2.45 -1.58
CA MET A 81 12.49 2.99 -0.38
C MET A 81 13.14 4.31 0.05
N SER A 82 14.48 4.35 0.16
CA SER A 82 15.22 5.55 0.58
C SER A 82 15.03 6.75 -0.38
N TRP A 83 14.78 6.47 -1.66
CA TRP A 83 14.48 7.47 -2.68
C TRP A 83 13.01 7.92 -2.69
N GLY A 84 12.18 7.35 -1.82
CA GLY A 84 10.79 7.79 -1.62
C GLY A 84 9.73 6.91 -2.28
N LEU A 85 10.07 5.71 -2.78
CA LEU A 85 9.07 4.73 -3.24
C LEU A 85 8.41 4.06 -2.02
N MET A 86 7.63 4.86 -1.31
CA MET A 86 6.88 4.48 -0.12
C MET A 86 5.58 5.31 -0.01
N MET A 87 4.59 4.75 0.67
CA MET A 87 3.39 5.43 1.11
C MET A 87 2.95 4.84 2.46
N ALA A 88 2.06 5.53 3.17
CA ALA A 88 1.48 5.02 4.42
C ALA A 88 -0.04 4.96 4.33
N TRP A 89 -0.61 3.87 4.84
CA TRP A 89 -2.03 3.72 5.11
C TRP A 89 -2.31 4.12 6.53
N VAL A 90 -3.22 5.07 6.72
CA VAL A 90 -3.78 5.39 8.03
C VAL A 90 -5.12 4.68 8.15
N VAL A 91 -5.16 3.60 8.93
CA VAL A 91 -6.36 2.81 9.19
C VAL A 91 -6.90 3.23 10.56
N LEU A 92 -8.07 3.85 10.53
CA LEU A 92 -8.71 4.38 11.74
C LEU A 92 -9.30 3.25 12.59
N ASP A 93 -9.64 3.59 13.83
CA ASP A 93 -10.33 2.68 14.73
C ASP A 93 -11.66 2.20 14.14
N GLY A 94 -11.85 0.89 14.15
CA GLY A 94 -13.12 0.25 13.88
C GLY A 94 -14.09 0.31 15.07
N LYS A 95 -15.28 -0.24 14.85
CA LYS A 95 -16.34 -0.31 15.89
C LYS A 95 -16.07 -1.35 16.96
N LEU A 96 -15.38 -2.43 16.61
CA LEU A 96 -15.08 -3.54 17.52
C LEU A 96 -13.88 -3.20 18.41
N SER A 97 -13.88 -3.70 19.64
CA SER A 97 -12.80 -3.45 20.60
C SER A 97 -11.43 -3.96 20.13
N ASN A 98 -11.40 -5.05 19.37
CA ASN A 98 -10.20 -5.62 18.77
C ASN A 98 -9.78 -4.92 17.46
N HIS A 99 -10.56 -3.96 16.96
CA HIS A 99 -10.22 -3.10 15.81
C HIS A 99 -9.86 -1.69 16.31
N LYS A 100 -9.27 -1.60 17.49
CA LYS A 100 -8.81 -0.33 18.07
C LYS A 100 -7.32 -0.38 18.24
N LEU A 101 -6.67 0.77 18.07
CA LEU A 101 -5.27 0.90 18.41
C LEU A 101 -5.00 0.55 19.88
N LEU A 102 -3.90 -0.16 20.11
CA LEU A 102 -3.41 -0.39 21.45
C LEU A 102 -2.97 0.95 22.08
N PRO A 103 -3.10 1.10 23.41
CA PRO A 103 -2.56 2.26 24.10
C PRO A 103 -1.05 2.33 23.86
N LEU A 104 -0.52 3.56 23.82
CA LEU A 104 0.91 3.79 23.63
C LEU A 104 1.71 3.08 24.74
N PRO A 105 2.83 2.41 24.40
CA PRO A 105 3.77 1.91 25.39
C PRO A 105 4.23 3.02 26.33
N ALA A 106 4.33 2.72 27.63
CA ALA A 106 4.69 3.72 28.65
C ALA A 106 6.13 4.23 28.52
N ASP A 107 6.98 3.51 27.79
CA ASP A 107 8.39 3.79 27.51
C ASP A 107 8.61 4.45 26.15
N LEU A 108 7.54 4.85 25.44
CA LEU A 108 7.67 5.51 24.14
C LEU A 108 8.49 6.80 24.28
N PRO A 109 9.53 7.02 23.45
CA PRO A 109 10.34 8.24 23.50
C PRO A 109 9.47 9.50 23.38
N ASN A 110 9.76 10.48 24.25
CA ASN A 110 9.07 11.77 24.28
C ASN A 110 9.09 12.43 22.89
N GLY A 111 7.91 12.77 22.35
CA GLY A 111 7.73 13.41 21.05
C GLY A 111 7.20 12.51 19.92
N LEU A 112 7.26 11.18 20.08
CA LEU A 112 6.64 10.26 19.11
C LEU A 112 5.12 10.13 19.31
N ALA A 113 4.64 10.35 20.53
CA ALA A 113 3.23 10.18 20.87
C ALA A 113 2.27 11.08 20.07
N ASP A 114 2.69 12.30 19.72
CA ASP A 114 1.86 13.26 18.98
C ASP A 114 1.74 12.94 17.48
N ALA A 115 2.62 12.09 16.92
CA ALA A 115 2.62 11.75 15.49
C ALA A 115 1.62 10.64 15.12
N PHE A 116 1.13 9.86 16.08
CA PHE A 116 0.31 8.67 15.84
C PHE A 116 -1.18 8.81 16.18
N ILE A 117 -1.60 9.94 16.76
CA ILE A 117 -2.97 10.12 17.25
C ILE A 117 -3.74 11.02 16.27
N ASP A 118 -4.64 10.44 15.46
CA ASP A 118 -5.73 11.20 14.85
C ASP A 118 -6.67 11.64 15.99
N LYS A 119 -6.59 12.91 16.38
CA LYS A 119 -7.37 13.49 17.48
C LYS A 119 -8.84 13.72 17.10
N ASN A 120 -9.30 13.30 15.90
CA ASN A 120 -10.68 13.47 15.45
C ASN A 120 -11.53 12.19 15.63
N PRO A 121 -12.37 12.11 16.68
CA PRO A 121 -13.17 10.91 16.97
C PRO A 121 -14.33 10.65 15.97
N ASN A 122 -14.57 11.55 15.01
CA ASN A 122 -15.71 11.47 14.10
C ASN A 122 -15.37 10.96 12.69
N ARG A 123 -14.13 10.54 12.43
CA ARG A 123 -13.75 9.93 11.15
C ARG A 123 -13.87 8.41 11.26
N SER A 124 -14.92 7.84 10.66
CA SER A 124 -14.99 6.39 10.38
C SER A 124 -14.63 6.15 8.93
N GLY A 125 -13.63 5.32 8.65
CA GLY A 125 -13.24 4.97 7.28
C GLY A 125 -12.99 3.47 7.14
N HIS A 126 -13.85 2.78 6.38
CA HIS A 126 -13.49 1.51 5.77
C HIS A 126 -12.83 1.86 4.43
N GLY A 127 -11.50 1.95 4.43
CA GLY A 127 -10.73 2.26 3.22
C GLY A 127 -10.61 1.04 2.32
N TYR A 128 -11.38 0.98 1.24
CA TYR A 128 -11.03 0.13 0.09
C TYR A 128 -10.01 0.90 -0.74
N GLY A 129 -8.75 0.52 -0.61
CA GLY A 129 -7.64 1.15 -1.29
C GLY A 129 -7.25 0.44 -2.57
N PHE A 130 -7.37 1.10 -3.72
CA PHE A 130 -6.69 0.67 -4.94
C PHE A 130 -5.37 1.42 -5.02
N VAL A 131 -4.23 0.71 -5.00
CA VAL A 131 -2.93 1.35 -5.26
C VAL A 131 -2.63 1.27 -6.74
N ARG A 132 -2.54 2.43 -7.36
CA ARG A 132 -2.15 2.57 -8.77
C ARG A 132 -0.72 3.09 -8.82
N PHE A 133 0.23 2.20 -9.09
CA PHE A 133 1.57 2.60 -9.48
C PHE A 133 1.53 2.97 -10.96
N ASN A 134 1.07 4.19 -11.26
CA ASN A 134 1.29 4.76 -12.59
C ASN A 134 2.70 5.31 -12.61
N GLU A 135 3.62 4.59 -13.24
CA GLU A 135 4.79 5.25 -13.80
C GLU A 135 4.26 6.21 -14.88
N LYS A 136 4.37 7.52 -14.63
CA LYS A 136 3.93 8.53 -15.60
C LYS A 136 4.78 8.38 -16.86
N GLN A 137 4.18 7.81 -17.91
CA GLN A 137 4.70 7.95 -19.26
C GLN A 137 4.48 9.39 -19.70
N ASN A 138 5.50 10.23 -19.56
CA ASN A 138 5.59 11.45 -20.35
C ASN A 138 5.97 11.01 -21.77
N ILE A 139 4.97 10.97 -22.66
CA ILE A 139 5.14 11.04 -24.11
C ILE A 139 5.24 12.52 -24.49
#